data_AF-A0A5S9M2L5-F1
#
_entry.id   AF-A0A5S9M2L5-F1
#
_cell.length_a   1.000
_cell.length_b   1.000
_cell.length_c   1.000
_cell.angle_alpha   90.00
_cell.angle_beta   90.00
_cell.angle_gamma   90.00
#
_symmetry.space_group_name_H-M   'P 1'
#
loop_
_entity.id
_entity.type
_entity.pdbx_description
1 polymer ?
#
loop_
_entity_poly.entity_id
_entity_poly.type
_entity_poly.pdbx_seq_one_letter_code
_entity_poly.pdbx_strand_id
1 'polypeptide(L)'
;MAQSNQLSGFPIILPSVAMYSIGAGGGSVAWIDQGGLLKAGPESVGSNPGPASYGKGEKAALTDAFLICGYLNQERFAGGHLQLQLSAAKKAFQPIADQLNKTVEEAADQLIQVAVANMYTELSNVMEQQGFDPRDFSLLAFGGAGPVVANFLAREIHAKNVVVPPSPGTLCALGALTADFIHDAVLSKKKYAYKTIRSTN
;
A
#
# COMPACT_ATOMS: atom_id res chain seq x y z
N MET A 1 -9.60 12.22 23.56
CA MET A 1 -10.55 12.12 22.44
C MET A 1 -10.49 10.69 21.94
N ALA A 2 -11.63 9.98 21.89
CA ALA A 2 -11.64 8.64 21.31
C ALA A 2 -11.36 8.77 19.81
N GLN A 3 -10.25 8.22 19.35
CA GLN A 3 -9.94 8.12 17.94
C GLN A 3 -11.09 7.36 17.28
N SER A 4 -11.74 7.99 16.28
CA SER A 4 -12.80 7.37 15.50
C SER A 4 -12.16 6.30 14.61
N ASN A 5 -11.93 5.11 15.16
CA ASN A 5 -11.51 3.96 14.38
C ASN A 5 -12.72 3.50 13.56
N GLN A 6 -12.69 3.71 12.25
CA GLN A 6 -13.69 3.17 11.34
C GLN A 6 -13.09 2.00 10.56
N LEU A 7 -13.83 0.89 10.47
CA LEU A 7 -13.48 -0.25 9.62
C LEU A 7 -14.56 -0.38 8.54
N SER A 8 -14.18 -0.24 7.28
CA SER A 8 -15.11 -0.28 6.14
C SER A 8 -16.31 0.66 6.28
N GLY A 9 -16.10 1.85 6.86
CA GLY A 9 -17.15 2.86 7.10
C GLY A 9 -17.97 2.68 8.39
N PHE A 10 -17.68 1.65 9.20
CA PHE A 10 -18.38 1.41 10.46
C PHE A 10 -17.53 1.84 11.67
N PRO A 11 -18.05 2.65 12.61
CA PRO A 11 -17.31 3.07 13.78
C PRO A 11 -17.11 1.89 14.75
N ILE A 12 -15.89 1.75 15.25
CA ILE A 12 -15.48 0.76 16.24
C ILE A 12 -15.06 1.49 17.52
N ILE A 13 -15.58 1.04 18.66
CA ILE A 13 -15.27 1.58 20.00
C ILE A 13 -14.44 0.53 20.75
N LEU A 14 -13.29 0.17 20.19
CA LEU A 14 -12.30 -0.71 20.80
C LEU A 14 -10.93 -0.02 20.72
N PRO A 15 -10.08 -0.16 21.75
CA PRO A 15 -8.69 0.24 21.62
C PRO A 15 -8.06 -0.56 20.48
N SER A 16 -7.51 0.12 19.48
CA SER A 16 -6.82 -0.52 18.37
C SER A 16 -5.64 0.31 17.93
N VAL A 17 -4.69 -0.35 17.26
CA VAL A 17 -3.59 0.33 16.57
C VAL A 17 -4.17 1.16 15.43
N ALA A 18 -3.67 2.38 15.27
CA ALA A 18 -4.01 3.22 14.13
C ALA A 18 -3.42 2.60 12.86
N MET A 19 -4.29 2.23 11.91
CA MET A 19 -3.91 1.64 10.63
C MET A 19 -4.65 2.36 9.51
N TYR A 20 -3.92 2.73 8.47
CA TYR A 20 -4.44 3.36 7.27
C TYR A 20 -4.14 2.45 6.08
N SER A 21 -5.11 2.30 5.18
CA SER A 21 -4.96 1.47 3.99
C SER A 21 -4.97 2.37 2.76
N ILE A 22 -3.92 2.25 1.95
CA ILE A 22 -3.78 2.97 0.69
C ILE A 22 -3.94 1.94 -0.43
N GLY A 23 -4.92 2.16 -1.31
CA GLY A 23 -5.27 1.27 -2.41
C GLY A 23 -4.29 1.31 -3.58
N ALA A 24 -3.02 0.97 -3.35
CA ALA A 24 -2.00 0.90 -4.39
C ALA A 24 -1.01 -0.23 -4.08
N GLY A 25 -0.95 -1.24 -4.95
CA GLY A 25 -0.07 -2.40 -4.77
C GLY A 25 0.33 -2.99 -6.11
N GLY A 26 1.14 -4.06 -6.10
CA GLY A 26 1.63 -4.68 -7.35
C GLY A 26 0.51 -5.14 -8.30
N GLY A 27 -0.67 -5.45 -7.77
CA GLY A 27 -1.84 -5.84 -8.56
C GLY A 27 -2.66 -4.66 -9.12
N SER A 28 -2.35 -3.41 -8.80
CA SER A 28 -3.12 -2.25 -9.27
C SER A 28 -3.12 -2.21 -10.80
N VAL A 29 -4.32 -2.22 -11.38
CA VAL A 29 -4.54 -2.28 -12.83
C VAL A 29 -4.13 -0.97 -13.48
N ALA A 30 -3.45 -1.06 -14.62
CA ALA A 30 -3.15 0.05 -15.51
C ALA A 30 -4.29 0.26 -16.51
N TRP A 31 -4.82 1.48 -16.61
CA TRP A 31 -5.88 1.80 -17.56
C TRP A 31 -5.85 3.28 -17.95
N ILE A 32 -6.47 3.59 -19.09
CA ILE A 32 -6.65 4.96 -19.59
C ILE A 32 -8.09 5.36 -19.33
N ASP A 33 -8.29 6.51 -18.69
CA ASP A 33 -9.63 7.04 -18.44
C ASP A 33 -10.26 7.69 -19.70
N GLN A 34 -11.52 8.10 -19.59
CA GLN A 34 -12.23 8.75 -20.70
C GLN A 34 -11.57 10.07 -21.15
N GLY A 35 -10.74 10.68 -20.31
CA GLY A 35 -9.97 11.89 -20.61
C GLY A 35 -8.60 11.61 -21.23
N GLY A 36 -8.24 10.34 -21.47
CA GLY A 36 -6.94 9.97 -22.02
C GLY A 36 -5.81 9.95 -20.98
N LEU A 37 -6.12 10.01 -19.68
CA LEU A 37 -5.11 10.00 -18.62
C LEU A 37 -4.84 8.58 -18.14
N LEU A 38 -3.56 8.28 -17.93
CA LEU A 38 -3.11 7.02 -17.31
C LEU A 38 -3.48 6.99 -15.82
N LYS A 39 -4.07 5.88 -15.40
CA LYS A 39 -4.49 5.60 -14.03
C LYS A 39 -3.93 4.25 -13.57
N ALA A 40 -3.68 4.16 -12.26
CA ALA A 40 -3.27 2.95 -11.57
C ALA A 40 -4.27 2.63 -10.45
N GLY A 41 -4.96 1.49 -10.52
CA GLY A 41 -6.04 1.14 -9.59
C GLY A 41 -7.32 1.98 -9.80
N PRO A 42 -8.30 1.92 -8.90
CA PRO A 42 -8.30 1.18 -7.62
C PRO A 42 -8.50 -0.33 -7.81
N GLU A 43 -8.94 -0.78 -8.99
CA GLU A 43 -9.07 -2.20 -9.28
C GLU A 43 -7.72 -2.93 -9.21
N SER A 44 -7.78 -4.19 -8.77
CA SER A 44 -6.61 -5.05 -8.62
C SER A 44 -6.82 -6.37 -9.34
N VAL A 45 -5.78 -6.87 -10.02
CA VAL A 45 -5.77 -8.23 -10.59
C VAL A 45 -5.56 -9.34 -9.54
N GLY A 46 -5.32 -8.94 -8.28
CA GLY A 46 -5.02 -9.87 -7.19
C GLY A 46 -3.77 -10.71 -7.47
N SER A 47 -3.77 -11.94 -6.95
CA SER A 47 -2.71 -12.93 -7.15
C SER A 47 -3.10 -14.07 -8.11
N ASN A 48 -4.41 -14.24 -8.36
CA ASN A 48 -4.95 -15.22 -9.30
C ASN A 48 -6.18 -14.59 -10.00
N PRO A 49 -6.12 -14.29 -11.31
CA PRO A 49 -5.06 -14.67 -12.24
C PRO A 49 -3.75 -13.87 -12.07
N GLY A 50 -3.79 -12.73 -11.38
CA GLY A 50 -2.61 -11.90 -11.12
C GLY A 50 -2.16 -11.05 -12.31
N PRO A 51 -1.00 -10.37 -12.19
CA PRO A 51 -0.39 -9.58 -13.27
C PRO A 51 -0.14 -10.40 -14.53
N ALA A 52 -0.08 -9.75 -15.69
CA ALA A 52 0.15 -10.43 -16.96
C ALA A 52 1.50 -11.19 -16.98
N SER A 53 2.51 -10.65 -16.31
CA SER A 53 3.82 -11.27 -16.10
C SER A 53 3.76 -12.61 -15.37
N TYR A 54 2.66 -12.95 -14.68
CA TYR A 54 2.52 -14.26 -14.05
C TYR A 54 2.13 -15.35 -15.06
N GLY A 55 1.83 -14.98 -16.31
CA GLY A 55 1.47 -15.90 -17.39
C GLY A 55 0.03 -16.44 -17.33
N LYS A 56 -0.77 -15.99 -16.35
CA LYS A 56 -2.17 -16.37 -16.16
C LYS A 56 -3.13 -15.20 -16.35
N GLY A 57 -2.68 -13.99 -16.02
CA GLY A 57 -3.44 -12.75 -16.22
C GLY A 57 -3.24 -12.16 -17.59
N GLU A 58 -4.14 -11.25 -17.96
CA GLU A 58 -4.10 -10.53 -19.25
C GLU A 58 -4.00 -9.01 -19.08
N LYS A 59 -4.50 -8.48 -17.96
CA LYS A 59 -4.49 -7.04 -17.67
C LYS A 59 -3.09 -6.60 -17.21
N ALA A 60 -2.63 -5.48 -17.72
CA ALA A 60 -1.41 -4.82 -17.25
C ALA A 60 -1.60 -4.32 -15.80
N ALA A 61 -0.66 -4.63 -14.93
CA ALA A 61 -0.64 -4.20 -13.55
C ALA A 61 0.70 -3.55 -13.16
N LEU A 62 0.76 -2.97 -11.96
CA LEU A 62 1.98 -2.30 -11.47
C LEU A 62 3.19 -3.23 -11.39
N THR A 63 3.01 -4.52 -11.04
CA THR A 63 4.08 -5.52 -11.08
C THR A 63 4.66 -5.69 -12.50
N ASP A 64 3.82 -5.61 -13.53
CA ASP A 64 4.26 -5.72 -14.93
C ASP A 64 5.13 -4.51 -15.32
N ALA A 65 4.77 -3.31 -14.85
CA ALA A 65 5.60 -2.12 -15.05
C ALA A 65 6.98 -2.27 -14.39
N PHE A 66 7.01 -2.72 -13.12
CA PHE A 66 8.27 -2.95 -12.43
C PHE A 66 9.17 -3.97 -13.14
N LEU A 67 8.57 -5.01 -13.74
CA LEU A 67 9.32 -5.98 -14.54
C LEU A 67 9.86 -5.35 -15.82
N ILE A 68 9.04 -4.60 -16.56
CA ILE A 68 9.45 -3.94 -17.81
C ILE A 68 10.60 -2.96 -17.58
N CYS A 69 10.53 -2.17 -16.51
CA CYS A 69 11.58 -1.22 -16.14
C CYS A 69 12.80 -1.86 -15.47
N GLY A 70 12.82 -3.19 -15.28
CA GLY A 70 13.98 -3.92 -14.76
C GLY A 70 14.15 -3.91 -13.24
N TYR A 71 13.13 -3.51 -12.47
CA TYR A 71 13.17 -3.55 -11.00
C TYR A 71 12.96 -4.96 -10.43
N LEU A 72 12.39 -5.88 -11.20
CA LEU A 72 12.14 -7.25 -10.79
C LEU A 72 13.05 -8.22 -11.55
N ASN A 73 13.64 -9.18 -10.82
CA ASN A 73 14.36 -10.28 -11.43
C ASN A 73 13.38 -11.36 -11.92
N GLN A 74 13.43 -11.65 -13.21
CA GLN A 74 12.50 -12.57 -13.88
C GLN A 74 12.57 -14.02 -13.36
N GLU A 75 13.77 -14.49 -13.01
CA GLU A 75 14.04 -15.89 -12.66
C GLU A 75 13.92 -16.15 -11.15
N ARG A 76 14.18 -15.13 -10.32
CA ARG A 76 14.24 -15.26 -8.85
C ARG A 76 12.99 -14.73 -8.14
N PHE A 77 11.95 -14.35 -8.88
CA PHE A 77 10.73 -13.83 -8.29
C PHE A 77 10.06 -14.88 -7.39
N ALA A 78 9.51 -14.44 -6.25
CA ALA A 78 8.95 -15.29 -5.21
C ALA A 78 9.89 -16.45 -4.80
N GLY A 79 11.20 -16.17 -4.68
CA GLY A 79 12.20 -17.20 -4.33
C GLY A 79 12.51 -18.19 -5.45
N GLY A 80 12.12 -17.90 -6.69
CA GLY A 80 12.26 -18.78 -7.85
C GLY A 80 11.06 -19.70 -8.10
N HIS A 81 10.01 -19.60 -7.30
CA HIS A 81 8.78 -20.40 -7.47
C HIS A 81 7.90 -19.92 -8.63
N LEU A 82 8.11 -18.70 -9.12
CA LEU A 82 7.37 -18.14 -10.24
C LEU A 82 8.34 -17.44 -11.19
N GLN A 83 8.46 -17.94 -12.41
CA GLN A 83 9.19 -17.26 -13.48
C GLN A 83 8.27 -16.23 -14.12
N LEU A 84 8.69 -14.97 -14.10
CA LEU A 84 7.94 -13.89 -14.72
C LEU A 84 8.07 -13.95 -16.25
N GLN A 85 7.07 -13.45 -16.95
CA GLN A 85 7.03 -13.42 -18.42
C GLN A 85 7.10 -11.97 -18.92
N LEU A 86 8.30 -11.49 -19.26
CA LEU A 86 8.49 -10.13 -19.75
C LEU A 86 7.69 -9.86 -21.04
N SER A 87 7.62 -10.84 -21.94
CA SER A 87 6.84 -10.72 -23.18
C SER A 87 5.34 -10.54 -22.91
N ALA A 88 4.79 -11.26 -21.93
CA ALA A 88 3.38 -11.12 -21.52
C ALA A 88 3.11 -9.74 -20.92
N ALA A 89 4.01 -9.24 -20.06
CA ALA A 89 3.93 -7.89 -19.52
C ALA A 89 3.94 -6.83 -20.64
N LYS A 90 4.90 -6.91 -21.57
CA LYS A 90 4.99 -5.96 -22.71
C LYS A 90 3.74 -6.01 -23.58
N LYS A 91 3.22 -7.19 -23.88
CA LYS A 91 1.99 -7.37 -24.65
C LYS A 91 0.79 -6.72 -23.96
N ALA A 92 0.67 -6.87 -22.64
CA ALA A 92 -0.41 -6.26 -21.88
C ALA A 92 -0.31 -4.72 -21.84
N PHE A 93 0.90 -4.16 -21.87
CA PHE A 93 1.13 -2.72 -21.92
C PHE A 93 0.97 -2.10 -23.31
N GLN A 94 1.08 -2.89 -24.39
CA GLN A 94 1.03 -2.36 -25.76
C GLN A 94 -0.18 -1.45 -26.02
N PRO A 95 -1.44 -1.82 -25.66
CA PRO A 95 -2.59 -0.97 -25.92
C PRO A 95 -2.54 0.37 -25.15
N ILE A 96 -1.91 0.39 -23.98
CA ILE A 96 -1.75 1.60 -23.15
C ILE A 96 -0.69 2.51 -23.79
N ALA A 97 0.43 1.92 -24.21
CA ALA A 97 1.51 2.62 -24.89
C ALA A 97 1.03 3.26 -26.21
N ASP A 98 0.26 2.52 -27.01
CA ASP A 98 -0.33 2.99 -28.26
C ASP A 98 -1.25 4.20 -28.03
N GLN A 99 -2.12 4.16 -27.02
CA GLN A 99 -3.02 5.28 -26.69
C GLN A 99 -2.29 6.52 -26.18
N LEU A 100 -1.18 6.34 -25.47
CA LEU A 100 -0.34 7.43 -24.99
C LEU A 100 0.65 7.96 -26.04
N ASN A 101 0.74 7.30 -27.21
CA ASN A 101 1.74 7.56 -28.24
C ASN A 101 3.18 7.53 -27.67
N LYS A 102 3.50 6.46 -26.94
CA LYS A 102 4.78 6.24 -26.26
C LYS A 102 5.25 4.80 -26.44
N THR A 103 6.51 4.55 -26.10
CA THR A 103 7.02 3.18 -26.01
C THR A 103 6.41 2.45 -24.80
N VAL A 104 6.46 1.12 -24.82
CA VAL A 104 6.00 0.27 -23.71
C VAL A 104 6.77 0.59 -22.42
N GLU A 105 8.07 0.80 -22.54
CA GLU A 105 8.96 1.15 -21.44
C GLU A 105 8.60 2.52 -20.82
N GLU A 106 8.33 3.54 -21.65
CA GLU A 106 7.90 4.85 -21.17
C GLU A 106 6.51 4.82 -20.52
N ALA A 107 5.58 4.03 -21.05
CA ALA A 107 4.25 3.85 -20.48
C ALA A 107 4.32 3.11 -19.13
N ALA A 108 5.18 2.09 -19.02
CA ALA A 108 5.44 1.38 -17.77
C ALA A 108 6.05 2.30 -16.71
N ASP A 109 7.07 3.09 -17.06
CA ASP A 109 7.67 4.06 -16.14
C ASP A 109 6.64 5.08 -15.66
N GLN A 110 5.81 5.62 -16.57
CA GLN A 110 4.72 6.52 -16.19
C GLN A 110 3.71 5.89 -15.23
N LEU A 111 3.38 4.61 -15.40
CA LEU A 111 2.47 3.95 -14.46
C LEU A 111 3.08 3.90 -13.06
N ILE A 112 4.39 3.65 -12.95
CA ILE A 112 5.10 3.67 -11.67
C ILE A 112 5.00 5.08 -11.05
N GLN A 113 5.24 6.13 -11.83
CA GLN A 113 5.12 7.52 -11.33
C GLN A 113 3.69 7.84 -10.87
N VAL A 114 2.67 7.44 -11.64
CA VAL A 114 1.26 7.63 -11.25
C VAL A 114 0.94 6.89 -9.96
N ALA A 115 1.38 5.64 -9.81
CA ALA A 115 1.18 4.86 -8.60
C ALA A 115 1.87 5.49 -7.38
N VAL A 116 3.11 5.95 -7.54
CA VAL A 116 3.87 6.64 -6.48
C VAL A 116 3.20 7.96 -6.09
N ALA A 117 2.74 8.77 -7.05
CA ALA A 117 2.03 10.01 -6.77
C ALA A 117 0.71 9.78 -6.00
N ASN A 118 -0.02 8.72 -6.35
CA ASN A 118 -1.23 8.32 -5.62
C ASN A 118 -0.87 7.91 -4.17
N MET A 119 0.19 7.10 -4.00
CA MET A 119 0.66 6.71 -2.66
C MET A 119 1.10 7.93 -1.82
N TYR A 120 1.83 8.86 -2.43
CA TYR A 120 2.25 10.10 -1.79
C TYR A 120 1.07 10.95 -1.35
N THR A 121 0.06 11.12 -2.21
CA THR A 121 -1.15 11.91 -1.91
C THR A 121 -1.87 11.34 -0.68
N GLU A 122 -2.10 10.03 -0.67
CA GLU A 122 -2.79 9.37 0.44
C GLU A 122 -1.96 9.37 1.72
N LEU A 123 -0.65 9.12 1.62
CA LEU A 123 0.24 9.16 2.78
C LEU A 123 0.32 10.57 3.38
N SER A 124 0.45 11.61 2.55
CA SER A 124 0.53 13.00 3.00
C SER A 124 -0.73 13.41 3.77
N ASN A 125 -1.91 13.03 3.27
CA ASN A 125 -3.18 13.25 3.99
C ASN A 125 -3.18 12.63 5.39
N VAL A 126 -2.65 11.41 5.53
CA VAL A 126 -2.53 10.73 6.83
C VAL A 126 -1.57 11.48 7.75
N MET A 127 -0.41 11.88 7.22
CA MET A 127 0.62 12.59 7.98
C MET A 127 0.13 13.95 8.48
N GLU A 128 -0.55 14.72 7.63
CA GLU A 128 -1.14 16.00 7.99
C GLU A 128 -2.22 15.86 9.07
N GLN A 129 -3.11 14.87 8.94
CA GLN A 129 -4.14 14.60 9.94
C GLN A 129 -3.57 14.23 11.32
N GLN A 130 -2.40 13.60 11.35
CA GLN A 130 -1.73 13.22 12.60
C GLN A 130 -0.69 14.25 13.07
N GLY A 131 -0.35 15.24 12.24
CA GLY A 131 0.69 16.23 12.54
C GLY A 131 2.11 15.65 12.54
N PHE A 132 2.38 14.65 11.69
CA PHE A 132 3.70 14.02 11.58
C PHE A 132 4.56 14.69 10.52
N ASP A 133 5.83 14.98 10.85
CA ASP A 133 6.85 15.37 9.87
C ASP A 133 7.64 14.14 9.42
N PRO A 134 7.64 13.76 8.11
CA PRO A 134 8.34 12.57 7.61
C PRO A 134 9.85 12.60 7.85
N ARG A 135 10.44 13.78 8.03
CA ARG A 135 11.89 13.95 8.27
C ARG A 135 12.31 13.50 9.67
N ASP A 136 11.35 13.39 10.59
CA ASP A 136 11.60 12.91 11.95
C ASP A 136 11.57 11.38 12.05
N PHE A 137 11.06 10.68 11.01
CA PHE A 137 10.85 9.25 11.02
C PHE A 137 11.66 8.51 9.94
N SER A 138 11.77 7.19 10.12
CA SER A 138 12.35 6.28 9.14
C SER A 138 11.23 5.47 8.49
N LEU A 139 11.29 5.30 7.17
CA LEU A 139 10.29 4.52 6.43
C LEU A 139 10.65 3.03 6.50
N LEU A 140 9.89 2.24 7.25
CA LEU A 140 10.04 0.78 7.26
C LEU A 140 9.29 0.18 6.07
N ALA A 141 10.02 -0.39 5.12
CA ALA A 141 9.46 -0.98 3.90
C ALA A 141 9.38 -2.51 4.02
N PHE A 142 8.16 -3.02 4.12
CA PHE A 142 7.87 -4.45 4.22
C PHE A 142 6.74 -4.86 3.28
N GLY A 143 6.41 -6.16 3.25
CA GLY A 143 5.53 -6.76 2.25
C GLY A 143 6.29 -7.09 0.96
N GLY A 144 5.59 -7.69 0.01
CA GLY A 144 6.19 -8.18 -1.24
C GLY A 144 6.69 -7.05 -2.16
N ALA A 145 5.89 -5.98 -2.29
CA ALA A 145 6.21 -4.84 -3.17
C ALA A 145 6.78 -3.63 -2.42
N GLY A 146 6.72 -3.61 -1.08
CA GLY A 146 7.15 -2.47 -0.27
C GLY A 146 8.58 -2.02 -0.57
N PRO A 147 9.59 -2.91 -0.51
CA PRO A 147 10.97 -2.55 -0.82
C PRO A 147 11.18 -2.01 -2.25
N VAL A 148 10.37 -2.44 -3.22
CA VAL A 148 10.46 -2.01 -4.62
C VAL A 148 10.03 -0.56 -4.77
N VAL A 149 8.97 -0.15 -4.06
CA VAL A 149 8.41 1.20 -4.14
C VAL A 149 9.01 2.18 -3.14
N ALA A 150 9.63 1.67 -2.06
CA ALA A 150 10.03 2.46 -0.91
C ALA A 150 10.91 3.66 -1.24
N ASN A 151 11.91 3.49 -2.12
CA ASN A 151 12.81 4.58 -2.48
C ASN A 151 12.13 5.69 -3.27
N PHE A 152 11.12 5.37 -4.08
CA PHE A 152 10.33 6.37 -4.77
C PHE A 152 9.54 7.19 -3.76
N LEU A 153 8.78 6.51 -2.91
CA LEU A 153 7.95 7.18 -1.91
C LEU A 153 8.78 8.00 -0.91
N ALA A 154 9.91 7.44 -0.44
CA ALA A 154 10.81 8.12 0.49
C ALA A 154 11.38 9.43 -0.07
N ARG A 155 11.60 9.52 -1.39
CA ARG A 155 12.01 10.76 -2.05
C ARG A 155 10.89 11.80 -2.04
N GLU A 156 9.67 11.39 -2.38
CA GLU A 156 8.50 12.29 -2.40
C GLU A 156 8.19 12.87 -1.01
N ILE A 157 8.25 12.06 0.05
CA ILE A 157 8.00 12.53 1.42
C ILE A 157 9.25 13.09 2.12
N HIS A 158 10.41 13.15 1.47
CA HIS A 158 11.67 13.53 2.10
C HIS A 158 11.99 12.75 3.39
N ALA A 159 11.74 11.43 3.39
CA ALA A 159 12.00 10.59 4.55
C ALA A 159 13.49 10.61 4.92
N LYS A 160 13.78 10.53 6.22
CA LYS A 160 15.16 10.54 6.73
C LYS A 160 15.99 9.38 6.18
N ASN A 161 15.40 8.19 6.16
CA ASN A 161 16.00 6.97 5.64
C ASN A 161 14.91 5.90 5.43
N VAL A 162 15.26 4.87 4.66
CA VAL A 162 14.44 3.68 4.44
C VAL A 162 15.09 2.49 5.14
N VAL A 163 14.30 1.75 5.91
CA VAL A 163 14.71 0.50 6.55
C VAL A 163 14.02 -0.65 5.85
N VAL A 164 14.80 -1.59 5.32
CA VAL A 164 14.29 -2.84 4.75
C VAL A 164 14.73 -3.99 5.66
N PRO A 165 13.81 -4.73 6.31
CA PRO A 165 14.17 -5.87 7.13
C PRO A 165 14.67 -7.04 6.27
N PRO A 166 15.42 -8.01 6.82
CA PRO A 166 15.98 -9.13 6.05
C PRO A 166 14.95 -10.00 5.31
N SER A 167 13.74 -10.11 5.85
CA SER A 167 12.63 -10.86 5.26
C SER A 167 11.38 -9.99 5.16
N PRO A 168 11.36 -9.01 4.24
CA PRO A 168 10.30 -8.00 4.20
C PRO A 168 8.95 -8.60 3.83
N GLY A 169 8.93 -9.62 2.95
CA GLY A 169 7.71 -10.29 2.52
C GLY A 169 6.99 -11.08 3.62
N THR A 170 7.67 -11.45 4.71
CA THR A 170 7.11 -12.30 5.78
C THR A 170 7.07 -11.60 7.14
N LEU A 171 7.36 -10.30 7.20
CA LEU A 171 7.44 -9.55 8.46
C LEU A 171 6.16 -9.66 9.31
N CYS A 172 4.98 -9.60 8.68
CA CYS A 172 3.71 -9.73 9.41
C CYS A 172 3.54 -11.11 10.07
N ALA A 173 3.96 -12.18 9.39
CA ALA A 173 3.91 -13.53 9.94
C ALA A 173 4.89 -13.68 11.12
N LEU A 174 6.09 -13.09 11.00
CA LEU A 174 7.05 -13.04 12.10
C LEU A 174 6.49 -12.27 13.30
N GLY A 175 5.83 -11.13 13.07
CA GLY A 175 5.16 -10.36 14.12
C GLY A 175 4.10 -11.19 14.85
N ALA A 176 3.26 -11.92 14.11
CA ALA A 176 2.25 -12.81 14.71
C ALA A 176 2.87 -13.97 15.52
N LEU A 177 4.00 -14.52 15.08
CA LEU A 177 4.70 -15.60 15.77
C LEU A 177 5.42 -15.16 17.05
N THR A 178 5.79 -13.89 17.14
CA THR A 178 6.60 -13.34 18.24
C THR A 178 5.81 -12.46 19.20
N ALA A 179 4.55 -12.16 18.88
CA ALA A 179 3.69 -11.35 19.73
C ALA A 179 3.36 -12.08 21.04
N ASP A 180 3.36 -11.32 22.13
CA ASP A 180 2.86 -11.79 23.42
C ASP A 180 1.35 -12.06 23.35
N PHE A 181 0.90 -13.03 24.14
CA PHE A 181 -0.53 -13.25 24.33
C PHE A 181 -1.11 -12.16 25.23
N ILE A 182 -1.95 -11.30 24.65
CA ILE A 182 -2.65 -10.21 25.35
C ILE A 182 -4.16 -10.42 25.22
N HIS A 183 -4.89 -10.28 26.32
CA HIS A 183 -6.35 -10.32 26.34
C HIS A 183 -6.90 -9.06 27.00
N ASP A 184 -7.60 -8.24 26.20
CA ASP A 184 -8.26 -7.02 26.67
C ASP A 184 -9.77 -7.24 26.84
N ALA A 185 -10.30 -6.85 28.00
CA ALA A 185 -11.73 -6.85 28.29
C ALA A 185 -12.19 -5.43 28.63
N VAL A 186 -13.21 -4.92 27.90
CA VAL A 186 -13.74 -3.56 28.07
C VAL A 186 -15.13 -3.60 28.67
N LEU A 187 -15.31 -2.92 29.80
CA LEU A 187 -16.63 -2.70 30.43
C LEU A 187 -16.91 -1.20 30.51
N SER A 188 -18.01 -0.76 29.89
CA SER A 188 -18.48 0.62 30.02
C SER A 188 -19.38 0.77 31.25
N LYS A 189 -19.00 1.65 32.18
CA LYS A 189 -19.83 2.00 33.35
C LYS A 189 -20.13 3.49 33.38
N LYS A 190 -21.41 3.84 33.42
CA LYS A 190 -21.84 5.24 33.64
C LYS A 190 -21.74 5.56 35.13
N LYS A 191 -20.87 6.49 35.51
CA LYS A 191 -20.72 6.94 36.90
C LYS A 191 -21.60 8.17 37.11
N TYR A 192 -22.71 8.04 37.84
CA TYR A 192 -23.52 9.18 38.25
C TYR A 192 -22.86 9.84 39.48
N ALA A 193 -22.43 11.09 39.33
CA ALA A 193 -21.97 11.89 40.47
C ALA A 193 -23.20 12.50 41.17
N TYR A 194 -23.69 11.85 42.22
CA TYR A 194 -24.64 12.50 43.12
C TYR A 194 -23.88 13.55 43.95
N LYS A 195 -24.16 14.83 43.69
CA LYS A 195 -23.74 15.93 44.58
C LYS A 195 -24.55 15.78 45.86
N THR A 196 -23.96 15.25 46.93
CA THR A 196 -24.56 15.32 48.26
C THR A 196 -24.62 16.78 48.66
N ILE A 197 -25.79 17.42 48.53
CA ILE A 197 -26.04 18.71 49.18
C ILE A 197 -26.12 18.39 50.68
N ARG A 198 -25.00 18.57 51.39
CA ARG A 198 -25.04 18.74 52.84
C ARG A 198 -25.67 20.10 53.10
N SER A 199 -26.97 20.10 53.43
CA SER A 199 -27.56 21.18 54.20
C SER A 199 -26.99 21.05 55.61
N THR A 200 -26.09 21.98 55.95
CA THR A 200 -25.79 22.34 57.33
C THR A 200 -26.61 23.57 57.67
N ASN A 201 -27.40 23.41 58.73
CA ASN A 201 -28.20 24.39 59.48
C ASN A 201 -29.52 24.84 58.85
#